data_AF-A0A1W6LAW0-F1
#
_entry.id   AF-A0A1W6LAW0-F1
#
_cell.length_a   1.000
_cell.length_b   1.000
_cell.length_c   1.000
_cell.angle_alpha   90.00
_cell.angle_beta   90.00
_cell.angle_gamma   90.00
#
_symmetry.space_group_name_H-M   'P 1'
#
loop_
_entity.id
_entity.type
_entity.pdbx_description
1 polymer ?
#
loop_
_entity_poly.entity_id
_entity_poly.type
_entity_poly.pdbx_seq_one_letter_code
_entity_poly.pdbx_strand_id
1 'polypeptide(L)'
;MSRHDLDRPYIDQVSMQRYEAIDDTTADAYGRFVLSTALSNMEYELRFQRLNATRAMKAPPSAKRVLPGHLVVRHPGQPDQYETWMPEHVFADLYRPAKA
;
A
#
# COMPACT_ATOMS: atom_id res chain seq x y z
N MET A 1 16.41 -19.50 -11.29
CA MET A 1 16.87 -18.13 -11.00
C MET A 1 15.66 -17.22 -11.15
N SER A 2 15.05 -16.80 -10.04
CA SER A 2 13.85 -15.94 -10.09
C SER A 2 14.27 -14.60 -10.67
N ARG A 3 13.69 -14.24 -11.81
CA ARG A 3 13.87 -12.91 -12.40
C ARG A 3 13.33 -11.93 -11.37
N HIS A 4 14.21 -11.23 -10.65
CA HIS A 4 13.77 -10.16 -9.76
C HIS A 4 13.06 -9.14 -10.63
N ASP A 5 11.75 -9.04 -10.50
CA ASP A 5 10.94 -8.05 -11.18
C ASP A 5 11.29 -6.68 -10.56
N LEU A 6 12.25 -6.00 -11.18
CA LEU A 6 12.74 -4.69 -10.73
C LEU A 6 11.65 -3.62 -10.84
N ASP A 7 10.59 -3.87 -11.62
CA ASP A 7 9.48 -2.95 -11.82
C ASP A 7 8.36 -3.15 -10.80
N ARG A 8 8.39 -4.26 -10.04
CA ARG A 8 7.40 -4.57 -9.00
C ARG A 8 7.13 -3.40 -8.02
N PRO A 9 8.13 -2.63 -7.53
CA PRO A 9 7.87 -1.49 -6.66
C PRO A 9 7.11 -0.35 -7.34
N TYR A 10 7.10 -0.30 -8.66
CA TYR A 10 6.55 0.78 -9.48
C TYR A 10 5.22 0.41 -10.13
N ILE A 11 4.56 -0.65 -9.65
CA ILE A 11 3.22 -1.04 -10.07
C ILE A 11 2.24 0.14 -10.03
N ASP A 12 1.45 0.24 -11.10
CA ASP A 12 0.43 1.26 -11.25
C ASP A 12 -0.81 0.92 -10.41
N GLN A 13 -1.52 1.96 -9.96
CA GLN A 13 -2.70 1.83 -9.12
C GLN A 13 -3.82 1.04 -9.82
N VAL A 14 -3.96 1.19 -11.14
CA VAL A 14 -4.95 0.45 -11.94
C VAL A 14 -4.74 -1.08 -11.91
N SER A 15 -3.53 -1.53 -11.61
CA SER A 15 -3.17 -2.94 -11.51
C SER A 15 -3.25 -3.48 -10.09
N MET A 16 -3.58 -2.63 -9.10
CA MET A 16 -3.69 -3.05 -7.70
C MET A 16 -5.06 -3.64 -7.40
N GLN A 17 -5.08 -4.61 -6.48
CA GLN A 17 -6.32 -5.23 -6.04
C GLN A 17 -7.07 -4.29 -5.09
N ARG A 18 -8.41 -4.27 -5.19
CA ARG A 18 -9.27 -3.51 -4.29
C ARG A 18 -9.58 -4.30 -3.02
N TYR A 19 -9.47 -3.63 -1.89
CA TYR A 19 -9.80 -4.14 -0.56
C TYR A 19 -10.85 -3.26 0.11
N GLU A 20 -11.59 -3.86 1.03
CA GLU A 20 -12.63 -3.22 1.83
C GLU A 20 -12.21 -3.22 3.32
N ALA A 21 -12.46 -2.11 4.02
CA ALA A 21 -12.30 -2.03 5.47
C ALA A 21 -13.21 -3.06 6.18
N ILE A 22 -12.69 -3.69 7.24
CA ILE A 22 -13.43 -4.73 7.98
C ILE A 22 -14.49 -4.12 8.90
N ASP A 23 -14.25 -2.91 9.42
CA ASP A 23 -15.16 -2.20 10.32
C ASP A 23 -15.38 -0.73 9.91
N ASP A 24 -16.40 -0.13 10.51
CA ASP A 24 -16.79 1.26 10.23
C ASP A 24 -15.74 2.26 10.74
N THR A 25 -15.06 1.96 11.85
CA THR A 25 -14.00 2.81 12.40
C THR A 25 -12.83 2.99 11.42
N THR A 26 -12.38 1.89 10.81
CA THR A 26 -11.36 1.86 9.78
C THR A 26 -11.84 2.54 8.50
N ALA A 27 -13.10 2.29 8.11
CA ALA A 27 -13.70 2.90 6.94
C ALA A 27 -13.77 4.44 7.06
N ASP A 28 -14.16 4.95 8.23
CA ASP A 28 -14.26 6.38 8.48
C ASP A 28 -12.88 7.05 8.57
N ALA A 29 -11.91 6.38 9.22
CA ALA A 29 -10.58 6.94 9.39
C ALA A 29 -9.74 6.94 8.10
N TYR A 30 -9.91 5.93 7.24
CA TYR A 30 -8.96 5.62 6.17
C TYR A 30 -9.59 5.34 4.81
N GLY A 31 -10.91 5.50 4.71
CA GLY A 31 -11.70 5.18 3.54
C GLY A 31 -12.17 3.72 3.54
N ARG A 32 -13.42 3.50 3.12
CA ARG A 32 -14.01 2.15 3.03
C ARG A 32 -13.28 1.24 2.04
N PHE A 33 -12.76 1.80 0.95
CA PHE A 33 -12.07 1.04 -0.08
C PHE A 33 -10.67 1.56 -0.27
N VAL A 34 -9.73 0.64 -0.41
CA VAL A 34 -8.32 0.92 -0.68
C VAL A 34 -7.83 0.08 -1.85
N LEU A 35 -6.78 0.52 -2.52
CA LEU A 35 -6.03 -0.30 -3.46
C LEU A 35 -4.77 -0.81 -2.77
N SER A 36 -4.44 -2.08 -2.95
CA SER A 36 -3.26 -2.66 -2.32
C SER A 36 -2.58 -3.73 -3.17
N THR A 37 -1.29 -3.88 -2.93
CA THR A 37 -0.47 -4.98 -3.45
C THR A 37 0.60 -5.37 -2.41
N ALA A 38 0.94 -6.65 -2.40
CA ALA A 38 1.95 -7.20 -1.50
C ALA A 38 3.35 -6.71 -1.89
N LEU A 39 4.00 -6.02 -0.96
CA LEU A 39 5.24 -5.29 -1.19
C LEU A 39 5.98 -5.10 0.14
N SER A 40 7.27 -5.45 0.18
CA SER A 40 8.09 -5.33 1.39
C SER A 40 8.42 -3.87 1.73
N ASN A 41 8.77 -3.58 2.98
CA ASN A 41 9.17 -2.23 3.36
C ASN A 41 10.38 -1.69 2.58
N MET A 42 11.32 -2.55 2.18
CA MET A 42 12.48 -2.18 1.37
C MET A 42 12.07 -1.82 -0.07
N GLU A 43 11.17 -2.59 -0.68
CA GLU A 43 10.58 -2.24 -1.97
C GLU A 43 9.79 -0.92 -1.88
N TYR A 44 9.12 -0.68 -0.74
CA TYR A 44 8.38 0.57 -0.53
C TYR A 44 9.31 1.76 -0.39
N GLU A 45 10.46 1.58 0.25
CA GLU A 45 11.49 2.61 0.34
C GLU A 45 12.03 3.00 -1.04
N LEU A 46 12.33 2.01 -1.90
CA LEU A 46 12.73 2.26 -3.29
C LEU A 46 11.66 3.03 -4.08
N ARG A 47 10.39 2.69 -3.86
CA ARG A 47 9.24 3.42 -4.43
C ARG A 47 9.18 4.85 -3.91
N PHE A 48 9.26 5.04 -2.60
CA PHE A 48 9.19 6.34 -1.94
C PHE A 48 10.30 7.29 -2.43
N GLN A 49 11.54 6.80 -2.51
CA GLN A 49 12.67 7.59 -3.00
C GLN A 49 12.46 8.11 -4.43
N ARG A 50 11.76 7.34 -5.27
CA ARG A 50 11.49 7.72 -6.67
C ARG A 50 10.25 8.60 -6.84
N LEU A 51 9.19 8.36 -6.06
CA LEU A 51 7.86 8.89 -6.33
C LEU A 51 7.36 9.92 -5.31
N ASN A 52 8.03 10.12 -4.17
CA ASN A 52 7.55 11.06 -3.15
C ASN A 52 7.45 12.52 -3.63
N ALA A 53 8.20 12.88 -4.68
CA ALA A 53 8.19 14.22 -5.25
C ALA A 53 6.93 14.49 -6.08
N THR A 54 6.26 13.44 -6.55
CA THR A 54 5.11 13.54 -7.46
C THR A 54 3.83 12.91 -6.90
N ARG A 55 3.93 12.13 -5.81
CA ARG A 55 2.80 11.44 -5.17
C ARG A 55 2.75 11.76 -3.69
N ALA A 56 1.54 11.89 -3.16
CA ALA A 56 1.32 11.97 -1.72
C ALA A 56 1.65 10.60 -1.08
N MET A 57 2.70 10.54 -0.28
CA MET A 57 3.19 9.29 0.32
C MET A 57 3.61 9.51 1.78
N LYS A 58 3.31 8.53 2.65
CA LYS A 58 3.90 8.47 3.99
C LYS A 58 5.29 7.85 3.93
N ALA A 59 6.24 8.40 4.68
CA ALA A 59 7.59 7.88 4.75
C ALA A 59 7.62 6.41 5.24
N PRO A 60 8.53 5.57 4.72
CA PRO A 60 8.70 4.21 5.21
C PRO A 60 9.13 4.21 6.70
N PRO A 61 8.78 3.17 7.48
CA PRO A 61 9.43 2.94 8.76
C PRO A 61 10.92 2.64 8.54
N SER A 62 11.80 3.00 9.49
CA SER A 62 13.24 2.79 9.35
C SER A 62 13.57 1.32 9.03
N ALA A 63 14.23 1.07 7.89
CA ALA A 63 14.41 -0.26 7.32
C ALA A 63 15.65 -1.00 7.87
N LYS A 64 15.73 -1.22 9.19
CA LYS A 64 16.80 -2.06 9.77
C LYS A 64 16.64 -3.55 9.43
N ARG A 65 15.45 -3.96 9.01
CA ARG A 65 15.08 -5.33 8.61
C ARG A 65 14.09 -5.27 7.44
N VAL A 66 14.15 -6.26 6.56
CA VAL A 66 13.15 -6.44 5.49
C VAL A 66 11.93 -7.15 6.08
N LEU A 67 10.75 -6.56 5.93
CA LEU A 67 9.48 -7.07 6.45
C LEU A 67 8.46 -7.20 5.33
N PRO A 68 7.66 -8.29 5.30
CA PRO A 68 6.53 -8.41 4.40
C PRO A 68 5.42 -7.44 4.81
N GLY A 69 4.68 -6.96 3.82
CA GLY A 69 3.59 -6.03 4.04
C GLY A 69 2.91 -5.64 2.74
N HIS A 70 2.21 -4.52 2.82
CA HIS A 70 1.38 -4.03 1.74
C HIS A 70 1.68 -2.56 1.46
N LEU A 71 1.84 -2.25 0.17
CA LEU A 71 1.57 -0.90 -0.33
C LEU A 71 0.05 -0.71 -0.28
N VAL A 72 -0.40 0.41 0.27
CA VAL A 72 -1.81 0.74 0.40
C VAL A 72 -2.03 2.17 -0.12
N VAL A 73 -2.93 2.31 -1.09
CA VAL A 73 -3.44 3.59 -1.57
C VAL A 73 -4.79 3.82 -0.91
N ARG A 74 -4.84 4.81 -0.02
CA ARG A 74 -6.07 5.22 0.68
C ARG A 74 -6.79 6.32 -0.07
N HIS A 75 -8.11 6.36 0.08
CA HIS A 75 -9.00 7.29 -0.61
C HIS A 75 -8.75 7.32 -2.14
N PRO A 76 -8.74 6.15 -2.82
CA PRO A 76 -8.37 6.10 -4.23
C PRO A 76 -9.31 6.97 -5.09
N GLY A 77 -8.72 7.83 -5.93
CA GLY A 77 -9.42 8.77 -6.80
C GLY A 77 -9.94 10.04 -6.11
N GLN A 78 -9.67 10.22 -4.82
CA GLN A 78 -10.10 11.41 -4.06
C GLN A 78 -8.96 12.43 -3.90
N PRO A 79 -9.25 13.72 -3.65
CA PRO A 79 -8.22 14.76 -3.48
C PRO A 79 -7.25 14.50 -2.32
N ASP A 80 -7.69 13.77 -1.31
CA ASP A 80 -6.91 13.37 -0.12
C ASP A 80 -6.26 11.99 -0.26
N GLN A 81 -6.19 11.44 -1.49
CA GLN A 81 -5.49 10.19 -1.77
C GLN A 81 -4.03 10.23 -1.30
N TYR A 82 -3.58 9.17 -0.62
CA TYR A 82 -2.17 9.01 -0.31
C TYR A 82 -1.75 7.53 -0.27
N GLU A 83 -0.47 7.30 -0.51
CA GLU A 83 0.16 5.99 -0.39
C GLU A 83 0.81 5.81 0.99
N THR A 84 0.72 4.60 1.53
CA THR A 84 1.40 4.21 2.77
C THR A 84 1.81 2.74 2.70
N TRP A 85 2.69 2.33 3.60
CA TRP A 85 3.05 0.94 3.80
C TRP A 85 2.66 0.49 5.19
N MET A 86 2.15 -0.73 5.31
CA MET A 86 1.91 -1.36 6.60
C MET A 86 2.27 -2.84 6.59
N PRO A 87 2.65 -3.40 7.75
CA PRO A 87 2.93 -4.83 7.88
C PRO A 87 1.72 -5.68 7.51
N GLU A 88 1.97 -6.89 7.04
CA GLU A 88 0.93 -7.83 6.58
C GLU A 88 -0.14 -8.10 7.65
N HIS A 89 0.27 -8.34 8.90
CA HIS A 89 -0.67 -8.58 10.00
C HIS A 89 -1.58 -7.35 10.26
N VAL A 90 -1.00 -6.14 10.27
CA VAL A 90 -1.78 -4.89 10.42
C VAL A 90 -2.74 -4.71 9.26
N PHE A 91 -2.32 -5.03 8.03
CA PHE A 91 -3.20 -4.95 6.86
C PHE A 91 -4.38 -5.91 6.98
N ALA A 92 -4.13 -7.16 7.39
CA ALA A 92 -5.15 -8.19 7.55
C ALA A 92 -6.16 -7.88 8.67
N ASP A 93 -5.73 -7.16 9.72
CA ASP A 93 -6.63 -6.71 10.79
C ASP A 93 -7.57 -5.58 10.34
N LEU A 94 -7.18 -4.81 9.31
CA LEU A 94 -7.93 -3.63 8.85
C LEU A 94 -8.76 -3.89 7.60
N TYR A 95 -8.29 -4.75 6.69
CA TYR A 95 -8.83 -4.89 5.35
C TYR A 95 -9.00 -6.34 4.92
N ARG A 96 -10.02 -6.57 4.11
CA ARG A 96 -10.29 -7.85 3.44
C ARG A 96 -10.46 -7.65 1.94
N PRO A 97 -10.26 -8.70 1.11
CA PRO A 97 -10.56 -8.60 -0.31
C PRO A 97 -11.98 -8.09 -0.54
N ALA A 98 -12.13 -7.05 -1.36
CA ALA A 98 -13.46 -6.58 -1.75
C ALA A 98 -14.13 -7.67 -2.60
N LYS A 99 -15.42 -7.91 -2.37
CA LYS A 99 -16.19 -8.80 -3.25
C LYS A 99 -16.29 -8.15 -4.63
N ALA A 100 -16.10 -8.97 -5.67
CA ALA A 100 -16.29 -8.58 -7.06
C ALA A 100 -17.75 -8.18 -7.33
#